data_AF-A0A0B1RSY6-F1
#
_entry.id   AF-A0A0B1RSY6-F1
#
_cell.length_a   1.000
_cell.length_b   1.000
_cell.length_c   1.000
_cell.angle_alpha   90.00
_cell.angle_beta   90.00
_cell.angle_gamma   90.00
#
_symmetry.space_group_name_H-M   'P 1'
#
loop_
_entity.id
_entity.type
_entity.pdbx_description
1 polymer ?
#
loop_
_entity_poly.entity_id
_entity_poly.type
_entity_poly.pdbx_seq_one_letter_code
_entity_poly.pdbx_strand_id
1 'polypeptide(L)'
;LRQKLFTKSKNNLTKKGDVLNVARVASVMGAKLTANIIPLCHNIPITYVNTDFRLDEEQCVLLIRTTARTTANTGVEMEALTACSVGFASNLGV
;
A
#
# COMPACT_ATOMS: atom_id res chain seq x y z
N LEU A 1 -7.37 14.51 1.57
CA LEU A 1 -6.56 14.85 0.37
C LEU A 1 -6.95 16.23 -0.17
N ARG A 2 -6.07 16.93 -0.89
CA ARG A 2 -6.47 18.14 -1.64
C ARG A 2 -7.42 17.71 -2.78
N GLN A 3 -8.59 18.33 -2.92
CA GLN A 3 -9.61 17.94 -3.93
C GLN A 3 -9.02 17.78 -5.35
N LYS A 4 -8.11 18.66 -5.77
CA LYS A 4 -7.43 18.57 -7.08
C LYS A 4 -6.62 17.28 -7.29
N LEU A 5 -6.00 16.73 -6.24
CA LEU A 5 -5.24 15.47 -6.31
C LEU A 5 -6.18 14.27 -6.37
N PHE A 6 -7.27 14.34 -5.61
CA PHE A 6 -8.32 13.33 -5.61
C PHE A 6 -8.93 13.14 -7.00
N THR A 7 -9.33 14.23 -7.68
CA THR A 7 -9.89 14.19 -9.04
C THR A 7 -8.88 13.67 -10.07
N LYS A 8 -7.59 14.02 -9.92
CA LYS A 8 -6.54 13.54 -10.83
C LYS A 8 -6.28 12.03 -10.68
N SER A 9 -6.26 11.53 -9.45
CA SER A 9 -6.08 10.11 -9.16
C SER A 9 -7.26 9.28 -9.66
N LYS A 10 -8.50 9.77 -9.53
CA LYS A 10 -9.71 9.14 -10.08
C LYS A 10 -9.67 8.97 -11.60
N ASN A 11 -9.12 9.95 -12.31
CA ASN A 11 -9.13 9.98 -13.77
C ASN A 11 -7.79 9.51 -14.39
N ASN A 12 -6.84 9.00 -13.60
CA ASN A 12 -5.47 8.67 -14.05
C ASN A 12 -4.77 9.83 -14.78
N LEU A 13 -5.14 11.08 -14.48
CA LEU A 13 -4.66 12.30 -15.14
C LEU A 13 -3.34 12.83 -14.56
N THR A 14 -2.67 12.00 -13.76
CA THR A 14 -1.38 12.33 -13.14
C THR A 14 -0.24 12.19 -14.15
N LYS A 15 0.73 13.11 -14.14
CA LYS A 15 1.92 13.04 -15.01
C LYS A 15 2.72 11.74 -14.85
N LYS A 16 2.52 11.03 -13.73
CA LYS A 16 3.15 9.76 -13.38
C LYS A 16 2.35 8.52 -13.83
N GLY A 17 1.25 8.68 -14.55
CA GLY A 17 0.40 7.56 -14.99
C GLY A 17 -0.56 7.07 -13.91
N ASP A 18 -0.88 5.77 -13.93
CA ASP A 18 -1.79 5.12 -12.97
C ASP A 18 -1.12 4.92 -11.59
N VAL A 19 -1.33 5.91 -10.74
CA VAL A 19 -0.74 5.98 -9.40
C VAL A 19 -1.25 4.89 -8.45
N LEU A 20 -2.48 4.41 -8.65
CA LEU A 20 -3.07 3.40 -7.78
C LEU A 20 -2.48 2.02 -8.09
N ASN A 21 -2.26 1.71 -9.36
CA ASN A 21 -1.57 0.48 -9.75
C ASN A 21 -0.11 0.49 -9.30
N VAL A 22 0.60 1.61 -9.45
CA VAL A 22 1.96 1.75 -8.90
C VAL A 22 1.96 1.55 -7.38
N ALA A 23 1.00 2.14 -6.67
CA ALA A 23 0.87 1.98 -5.23
C ALA A 23 0.58 0.52 -4.82
N ARG A 24 -0.19 -0.24 -5.60
CA ARG A 24 -0.37 -1.69 -5.35
C ARG A 24 0.95 -2.46 -5.44
N VAL A 25 1.73 -2.22 -6.48
CA VAL A 25 3.03 -2.88 -6.66
C VAL A 25 3.97 -2.50 -5.51
N ALA A 26 4.04 -1.22 -5.17
CA ALA A 26 4.83 -0.72 -4.04
C ALA A 26 4.40 -1.37 -2.72
N SER A 27 3.10 -1.56 -2.50
CA SER A 27 2.58 -2.24 -1.30
C SER A 27 3.06 -3.69 -1.23
N VAL A 28 2.94 -4.45 -2.33
CA VAL A 28 3.41 -5.86 -2.38
C VAL A 28 4.91 -5.95 -2.12
N MET A 29 5.70 -5.03 -2.69
CA MET A 29 7.14 -4.95 -2.47
C MET A 29 7.45 -4.62 -1.00
N GLY A 30 6.74 -3.64 -0.42
CA GLY A 30 6.89 -3.25 0.97
C GLY A 30 6.67 -4.41 1.94
N ALA A 31 5.61 -5.19 1.76
CA ALA A 31 5.35 -6.39 2.57
C ALA A 31 6.54 -7.37 2.53
N LYS A 32 7.04 -7.70 1.34
CA LYS A 32 8.14 -8.67 1.17
C LYS A 32 9.49 -8.17 1.68
N LEU A 33 9.65 -6.86 1.81
CA LEU A 33 10.87 -6.22 2.29
C LEU A 33 10.78 -5.79 3.77
N THR A 34 9.74 -6.20 4.49
CA THR A 34 9.50 -5.80 5.89
C THR A 34 10.70 -6.09 6.79
N ALA A 35 11.29 -7.29 6.69
CA ALA A 35 12.47 -7.67 7.48
C ALA A 35 13.72 -6.81 7.19
N ASN A 36 13.80 -6.17 6.01
CA ASN A 36 14.88 -5.24 5.67
C ASN A 36 14.61 -3.82 6.19
N ILE A 37 13.35 -3.48 6.45
CA ILE A 37 12.92 -2.16 6.91
C ILE A 37 12.86 -2.12 8.44
N ILE A 38 12.44 -3.21 9.07
CA ILE A 38 12.19 -3.29 10.51
C ILE A 38 13.23 -4.23 11.16
N PRO A 39 14.20 -3.70 11.93
CA PRO A 39 15.40 -4.44 12.34
C PRO A 39 15.19 -5.75 13.13
N LEU A 40 14.06 -5.91 13.81
CA LEU A 40 13.76 -7.08 14.65
C LEU A 40 12.69 -7.99 14.04
N CYS A 41 12.24 -7.71 12.81
CA CYS A 41 11.34 -8.60 12.09
C CYS A 41 12.12 -9.76 11.47
N HIS A 42 11.56 -10.96 11.57
CA HIS A 42 12.11 -12.13 10.89
C HIS A 42 11.67 -12.12 9.43
N ASN A 43 12.45 -12.77 8.56
CA ASN A 43 12.02 -12.98 7.18
C ASN A 43 10.98 -14.11 7.13
N ILE A 44 9.73 -13.76 6.86
CA ILE A 44 8.58 -14.68 6.88
C ILE A 44 8.14 -14.98 5.44
N PRO A 45 7.89 -16.26 5.08
CA PRO A 45 7.35 -16.61 3.77
C PRO A 45 5.90 -16.11 3.65
N ILE A 46 5.69 -15.08 2.84
CA ILE A 46 4.36 -14.51 2.61
C ILE A 46 3.67 -15.28 1.48
N THR A 47 2.48 -15.81 1.74
CA THR A 47 1.70 -16.58 0.76
C THR A 47 0.72 -15.72 -0.01
N TYR A 48 0.28 -14.60 0.57
CA TYR A 48 -0.64 -13.66 -0.07
C TYR A 48 -0.44 -12.24 0.44
N VAL A 49 -0.45 -11.26 -0.47
CA VAL A 49 -0.55 -9.84 -0.17
C VAL A 49 -1.47 -9.20 -1.18
N ASN A 50 -2.45 -8.43 -0.72
CA ASN A 50 -3.24 -7.54 -1.56
C ASN A 50 -3.45 -6.20 -0.88
N THR A 51 -3.53 -5.13 -1.66
CA THR A 51 -3.88 -3.79 -1.18
C THR A 51 -4.99 -3.21 -2.04
N ASP A 52 -6.11 -2.92 -1.39
CA ASP A 52 -7.28 -2.31 -1.99
C ASP A 52 -7.28 -0.81 -1.70
N PHE A 53 -7.45 -0.02 -2.76
CA PHE A 53 -7.55 1.42 -2.70
C PHE A 53 -8.99 1.82 -3.02
N ARG A 54 -9.63 2.56 -2.12
CA ARG A 54 -10.99 3.10 -2.31
C ARG A 54 -10.99 4.59 -2.07
N LEU A 55 -11.53 5.32 -3.03
CA LEU A 55 -11.69 6.77 -2.94
C LEU A 55 -13.07 7.07 -2.36
N ASP A 56 -13.12 7.75 -1.22
CA ASP A 56 -14.35 8.30 -0.65
C ASP A 56 -14.47 9.77 -1.05
N GLU A 57 -15.42 10.03 -1.95
CA GLU A 57 -15.65 11.35 -2.55
C GLU A 57 -16.27 12.35 -1.59
N GLU A 58 -17.14 11.88 -0.70
CA GLU A 58 -17.85 12.73 0.27
C GLU A 58 -16.87 13.30 1.29
N GLN A 59 -15.95 12.47 1.77
CA GLN A 59 -14.97 12.85 2.77
C GLN A 59 -13.62 13.30 2.18
N CYS A 60 -13.42 13.19 0.86
CA CYS A 60 -12.15 13.46 0.19
C CYS A 60 -10.97 12.68 0.79
N VAL A 61 -11.20 11.40 1.13
CA VAL A 61 -10.20 10.49 1.73
C VAL A 61 -9.91 9.30 0.83
N LEU A 62 -8.65 8.82 0.89
CA LEU A 62 -8.24 7.57 0.26
C LEU A 62 -8.16 6.50 1.34
N LEU A 63 -9.07 5.54 1.28
CA LEU A 63 -9.06 4.36 2.13
C LEU A 63 -8.11 3.33 1.52
N ILE A 64 -7.16 2.88 2.33
CA ILE A 64 -6.17 1.87 1.97
C ILE A 64 -6.38 0.68 2.89
N ARG A 65 -6.64 -0.48 2.31
CA ARG A 65 -6.77 -1.72 3.06
C ARG A 65 -5.79 -2.74 2.53
N THR A 66 -4.84 -3.15 3.37
CA THR A 66 -3.89 -4.20 3.05
C THR A 66 -4.23 -5.47 3.80
N THR A 67 -4.13 -6.61 3.10
CA THR A 67 -4.31 -7.95 3.67
C THR A 67 -3.07 -8.78 3.34
N ALA A 68 -2.43 -9.32 4.38
CA ALA A 68 -1.31 -10.27 4.25
C ALA A 68 -1.69 -11.63 4.83
N ARG A 69 -1.12 -12.72 4.32
CA ARG A 69 -1.24 -14.07 4.88
C ARG A 69 0.09 -14.81 4.82
N THR A 70 0.31 -15.68 5.78
CA THR A 70 1.44 -16.62 5.84
C THR A 70 0.98 -17.98 6.36
N THR A 71 1.83 -18.99 6.21
CA THR A 71 1.72 -20.31 6.85
C THR A 71 2.84 -20.54 7.88
N ALA A 72 3.54 -19.48 8.31
CA ALA A 72 4.61 -19.54 9.30
C ALA A 72 4.08 -19.53 10.75
N ASN A 73 4.99 -19.73 11.70
CA ASN A 73 4.69 -19.76 13.14
C ASN A 73 4.54 -18.37 13.78
N THR A 74 4.68 -17.31 13.00
CA THR A 74 4.58 -15.91 13.43
C THR A 74 3.53 -15.19 12.62
N GLY A 75 2.91 -14.16 13.22
CA GLY A 75 1.96 -13.29 12.52
C GLY A 75 2.60 -12.49 11.39
N VAL A 76 1.74 -11.85 10.58
CA VAL A 76 2.12 -10.96 9.45
C VAL A 76 1.58 -9.55 9.61
N GLU A 77 1.44 -9.11 10.87
CA GLU A 77 0.94 -7.78 11.21
C GLU A 77 1.85 -6.69 10.65
N MET A 78 3.17 -6.92 10.77
CA MET A 78 4.19 -5.96 10.33
C MET A 78 4.28 -5.89 8.81
N GLU A 79 4.10 -7.00 8.11
CA GLU A 79 4.05 -7.06 6.65
C GLU A 79 2.83 -6.31 6.11
N ALA A 80 1.66 -6.47 6.75
CA ALA A 80 0.45 -5.74 6.37
C ALA A 80 0.59 -4.23 6.60
N LEU A 81 1.13 -3.82 7.76
CA LEU A 81 1.36 -2.42 8.10
C LEU A 81 2.40 -1.76 7.19
N THR A 82 3.49 -2.47 6.91
CA THR A 82 4.57 -1.97 6.05
C THR A 82 4.08 -1.81 4.61
N ALA A 83 3.35 -2.80 4.07
CA ALA A 83 2.75 -2.69 2.74
C ALA A 83 1.77 -1.50 2.63
N CYS A 84 0.91 -1.30 3.62
CA CYS A 84 -0.01 -0.15 3.64
C CYS A 84 0.76 1.18 3.63
N SER A 85 1.80 1.29 4.48
CA SER A 85 2.61 2.49 4.63
C SER A 85 3.40 2.82 3.35
N VAL A 86 4.03 1.82 2.74
CA VAL A 86 4.79 1.98 1.49
C VAL A 86 3.86 2.32 0.31
N GLY A 87 2.71 1.64 0.22
CA GLY A 87 1.67 1.96 -0.76
C GLY A 87 1.21 3.41 -0.66
N PHE A 88 0.89 3.87 0.54
CA PHE A 88 0.53 5.26 0.79
C PHE A 88 1.64 6.24 0.42
N ALA A 89 2.88 6.00 0.87
CA ALA A 89 4.02 6.87 0.60
C ALA A 89 4.30 7.02 -0.91
N SER A 90 4.15 5.94 -1.68
CA SER A 90 4.32 5.99 -3.14
C SER A 90 3.29 6.88 -3.85
N ASN A 91 2.10 7.04 -3.25
CA ASN A 91 1.01 7.88 -3.76
C ASN A 91 1.14 9.35 -3.32
N LEU A 92 1.87 9.64 -2.24
CA LEU A 92 2.12 11.01 -1.76
C LEU A 92 3.02 11.85 -2.68
N GLY A 93 3.77 11.20 -3.57
CA GLY A 93 4.64 11.87 -4.54
C GLY A 93 3.92 12.45 -5.75
N VAL A 94 2.58 12.58 -5.73
CA VAL A 94 1.76 12.95 -6.89
C VAL A 94 0.87 14.17 -6.63
#